data_AF-A0A1X7M808-F1
#
_entry.id   AF-A0A1X7M808-F1
#
_cell.length_a   1.000
_cell.length_b   1.000
_cell.length_c   1.000
_cell.angle_alpha   90.00
_cell.angle_beta   90.00
_cell.angle_gamma   90.00
#
_symmetry.space_group_name_H-M   'P 1'
#
loop_
_entity.id
_entity.type
_entity.pdbx_description
1 polymer ?
#
loop_
_entity_poly.entity_id
_entity_poly.type
_entity_poly.pdbx_seq_one_letter_code
_entity_poly.pdbx_strand_id
1 'polypeptide(L)' 'MSKTKQISAKQRSALNAEVAKDIPAYMDRLFGSGNWLYDETEKLYIARDPKYNGPGFGFIAVQPDGTYFTGVRPVDILQ' A
#
# COMPACT_ATOMS: atom_id res chain seq x y z
N MET A 1 22.26 3.12 -16.86
CA MET A 1 21.82 2.84 -15.48
C MET A 1 21.12 4.08 -14.94
N SER A 2 19.79 4.10 -14.91
CA SER A 2 19.03 5.27 -14.43
C SER A 2 19.21 5.40 -12.93
N LYS A 3 19.89 6.47 -12.49
CA LYS A 3 19.93 6.87 -11.08
C LYS A 3 18.50 7.20 -10.66
N THR A 4 17.86 6.33 -9.88
CA THR A 4 16.58 6.64 -9.24
C THR A 4 16.78 7.91 -8.42
N LYS A 5 16.16 9.02 -8.83
CA LYS A 5 16.21 10.29 -8.10
C LYS A 5 15.59 10.05 -6.74
N GLN A 6 16.42 10.03 -5.69
CA GLN A 6 15.95 9.90 -4.33
C GLN A 6 15.22 11.19 -3.97
N ILE A 7 13.90 11.11 -3.76
CA ILE A 7 13.08 12.25 -3.36
C ILE A 7 13.39 12.64 -1.91
N SER A 8 13.45 13.95 -1.64
CA SER A 8 13.75 14.47 -0.30
C SER A 8 12.65 14.09 0.71
N ALA A 9 12.96 14.16 2.02
CA ALA A 9 11.97 13.94 3.08
C ALA A 9 10.74 14.85 2.93
N LYS A 10 10.95 16.12 2.58
CA LYS A 10 9.87 17.10 2.34
C LYS A 10 8.98 16.69 1.15
N GLN A 11 9.58 16.23 0.05
CA GLN A 11 8.82 15.76 -1.11
C GLN A 11 8.02 14.50 -0.81
N ARG A 12 8.58 13.56 -0.03
CA ARG A 12 7.86 12.37 0.44
C ARG A 12 6.65 12.74 1.29
N SER A 13 6.84 13.64 2.26
CA SER A 13 5.74 14.09 3.12
C SER A 13 4.63 14.77 2.31
N ALA A 14 4.98 15.61 1.34
CA ALA A 14 3.99 16.23 0.46
C ALA A 14 3.23 15.22 -0.40
N LEU A 15 3.91 14.18 -0.91
CA LEU A 15 3.27 13.11 -1.66
C LEU A 15 2.30 12.30 -0.79
N ASN A 16 2.73 11.93 0.43
CA ASN A 16 1.89 11.19 1.36
C ASN A 16 0.65 12.01 1.74
N ALA A 17 0.81 13.32 1.98
CA ALA A 17 -0.31 14.22 2.25
C ALA A 17 -1.28 14.32 1.07
N GLU A 18 -0.78 14.26 -0.18
CA GLU A 18 -1.65 14.23 -1.36
C GLU A 18 -2.44 12.92 -1.45
N VAL A 19 -1.79 11.79 -1.19
CA VAL A 19 -2.44 10.47 -1.15
C VAL A 19 -3.51 10.44 -0.04
N ALA A 20 -3.21 11.00 1.12
CA ALA A 20 -4.11 11.04 2.28
C ALA A 20 -5.42 11.81 2.02
N LYS A 21 -5.48 12.69 1.01
CA LYS A 21 -6.70 13.42 0.66
C LYS A 21 -7.81 12.50 0.16
N ASP A 22 -7.44 11.43 -0.56
CA ASP A 22 -8.39 10.46 -1.12
C ASP A 22 -7.68 9.14 -1.40
N ILE A 23 -7.49 8.37 -0.32
CA ILE A 23 -6.85 7.05 -0.40
C ILE A 23 -7.68 6.07 -1.23
N PRO A 24 -9.02 5.97 -1.10
CA PRO A 24 -9.82 5.09 -1.97
C PRO A 24 -9.58 5.33 -3.47
N ALA A 25 -9.64 6.58 -3.93
CA ALA A 25 -9.38 6.89 -5.34
C ALA A 25 -7.93 6.60 -5.74
N TYR A 26 -6.97 6.77 -4.83
CA TYR A 26 -5.59 6.40 -5.05
C TYR A 26 -5.41 4.88 -5.18
N MET A 27 -6.05 4.10 -4.31
CA MET A 27 -6.04 2.64 -4.35
C MET A 27 -6.70 2.10 -5.62
N ASP A 28 -7.84 2.67 -6.03
CA ASP A 28 -8.50 2.34 -7.30
C ASP A 28 -7.59 2.59 -8.50
N ARG A 29 -6.82 3.69 -8.49
CA ARG A 29 -5.86 4.01 -9.57
C ARG A 29 -4.69 3.03 -9.63
N LEU A 30 -4.22 2.55 -8.48
CA LEU A 30 -3.05 1.67 -8.41
C LEU A 30 -3.38 0.19 -8.64
N PHE A 31 -4.48 -0.28 -8.06
CA PHE A 31 -4.82 -1.69 -8.00
C PHE A 31 -6.09 -2.04 -8.78
N GLY A 32 -6.92 -1.05 -9.10
CA GLY A 32 -8.24 -1.24 -9.69
C GLY A 32 -9.32 -1.37 -8.62
N SER A 33 -10.52 -0.89 -8.95
CA SER A 33 -11.68 -0.99 -8.05
C SER A 33 -12.04 -2.45 -7.80
N GLY A 34 -12.25 -2.78 -6.52
CA GLY A 34 -12.52 -4.15 -6.05
C GLY A 34 -11.27 -5.01 -5.80
N ASN A 35 -10.06 -4.51 -6.07
CA ASN A 35 -8.81 -5.25 -5.84
C ASN A 35 -8.07 -4.84 -4.56
N TRP A 36 -8.74 -4.08 -3.70
CA TRP A 36 -8.25 -3.68 -2.38
C TRP A 36 -9.42 -3.67 -1.39
N LEU A 37 -9.09 -3.72 -0.10
CA LEU A 37 -10.05 -3.66 0.99
C LEU A 37 -9.59 -2.67 2.05
N TYR A 38 -10.54 -2.19 2.85
CA TYR A 38 -10.24 -1.43 4.06
C TYR A 38 -10.39 -2.34 5.27
N ASP A 39 -9.33 -2.45 6.07
CA ASP A 39 -9.37 -3.09 7.39
C ASP A 39 -9.74 -2.03 8.42
N GLU A 40 -10.95 -2.12 8.98
CA GLU A 40 -11.45 -1.16 9.97
C GLU A 40 -10.74 -1.26 11.32
N THR A 41 -10.21 -2.44 11.65
CA THR A 41 -9.54 -2.69 12.94
C THR A 41 -8.17 -2.02 12.95
N GLU A 42 -7.39 -2.26 11.90
CA GLU A 42 -6.05 -1.69 11.76
C GLU A 42 -6.05 -0.31 11.09
N LYS A 43 -7.19 0.11 10.52
CA LYS A 43 -7.38 1.32 9.74
C LYS A 43 -6.45 1.39 8.53
N LEU A 44 -6.28 0.26 7.85
CA LEU A 44 -5.38 0.10 6.71
C LEU A 44 -6.12 -0.16 5.41
N TYR A 45 -5.63 0.42 4.32
CA TYR A 45 -6.05 0.10 2.97
C TYR A 45 -5.10 -0.95 2.40
N ILE A 46 -5.60 -2.15 2.16
CA ILE A 46 -4.76 -3.32 1.85
C ILE A 46 -5.08 -3.82 0.45
N ALA A 47 -4.05 -3.99 -0.37
CA ALA A 47 -4.12 -4.64 -1.68
C ALA A 47 -3.12 -5.79 -1.76
N ARG A 48 -3.38 -6.77 -2.64
CA ARG A 48 -2.42 -7.81 -2.97
C ARG A 48 -1.19 -7.18 -3.63
N ASP A 49 0.02 -7.57 -3.22
CA ASP A 49 1.24 -7.16 -3.92
C ASP A 49 1.37 -7.96 -5.23
N PRO A 50 1.25 -7.34 -6.41
CA PRO A 50 1.37 -8.03 -7.69
C PRO A 50 2.79 -8.53 -7.98
N LYS A 51 3.80 -8.05 -7.24
CA LYS A 51 5.19 -8.48 -7.40
C LYS A 51 5.55 -9.68 -6.52
N TYR A 52 4.68 -10.04 -5.58
CA TYR A 52 4.92 -11.15 -4.68
C TYR A 52 4.36 -12.47 -5.25
N ASN A 53 5.26 -13.43 -5.49
CA ASN A 53 4.94 -14.75 -6.03
C ASN A 53 5.30 -15.91 -5.07
N GLY A 54 5.64 -15.60 -3.82
CA GLY A 54 5.99 -16.59 -2.81
C GLY A 54 4.77 -17.23 -2.13
N PRO A 55 4.99 -18.22 -1.25
CA PRO A 55 3.92 -18.83 -0.47
C PRO A 55 3.27 -17.83 0.49
N GLY A 56 1.96 -17.97 0.73
CA GLY A 56 1.20 -17.05 1.57
C GLY A 56 0.59 -15.89 0.79
N PHE A 57 0.32 -14.78 1.48
CA PHE A 57 -0.32 -13.58 0.91
C PHE A 57 0.58 -12.36 1.08
N GLY A 58 1.27 -11.98 0.00
CA GLY A 58 1.99 -10.71 -0.08
C GLY A 58 1.03 -9.55 -0.27
N PHE A 59 1.21 -8.48 0.50
CA PHE A 59 0.33 -7.32 0.50
C PHE A 59 1.09 -6.00 0.54
N ILE A 60 0.39 -4.96 0.09
CA ILE A 60 0.76 -3.56 0.26
C ILE A 60 -0.33 -2.93 1.13
N ALA A 61 0.04 -2.32 2.25
CA ALA A 61 -0.86 -1.63 3.16
C ALA A 61 -0.55 -0.13 3.18
N VAL A 62 -1.58 0.70 2.98
CA VAL A 62 -1.51 2.16 3.02
C VAL A 62 -2.20 2.65 4.29
N GLN A 63 -1.48 3.49 5.04
CA GLN A 63 -1.97 4.13 6.26
C GLN A 63 -2.83 5.36 5.93
N PRO A 64 -3.68 5.82 6.85
CA PRO A 64 -4.50 7.03 6.65
C PRO A 64 -3.70 8.31 6.38
N ASP A 65 -2.42 8.35 6.73
CA ASP A 65 -1.51 9.47 6.45
C ASP A 65 -0.84 9.39 5.06
N GLY A 66 -1.19 8.38 4.26
CA GLY A 66 -0.67 8.15 2.91
C GLY A 66 0.70 7.47 2.86
N THR A 67 1.30 7.14 4.00
CA THR A 67 2.48 6.25 4.03
C THR A 67 2.08 4.81 3.75
N TYR A 68 3.03 3.97 3.34
CA TYR A 68 2.74 2.56 3.05
C TYR A 68 3.87 1.64 3.50
N PHE A 69 3.55 0.37 3.66
CA PHE A 69 4.49 -0.71 3.86
C PHE A 69 4.03 -1.98 3.13
N THR A 70 4.93 -2.94 2.99
CA THR A 70 4.65 -4.24 2.39
C THR A 70 4.87 -5.35 3.41
N GLY A 71 4.10 -6.43 3.31
CA GLY A 71 4.25 -7.58 4.18
C GLY A 71 3.85 -8.87 3.49
N VAL A 72 4.09 -9.98 4.17
CA VAL A 72 3.64 -11.31 3.75
C VAL A 72 2.96 -11.96 4.92
N ARG A 73 1.70 -12.35 4.75
CA ARG A 73 1.02 -13.24 5.68
C ARG A 73 1.38 -14.69 5.35
N PRO A 74 2.01 -15.46 6.26
CA PRO A 74 2.31 -16.87 6.03
C PRO A 74 1.05 -17.70 5.78
N VAL A 75 1.21 -18.83 5.09
CA VAL A 75 0.11 -19.75 4.73
C VAL A 75 -0.56 -20.37 5.96
N ASP A 76 0.18 -20.50 7.06
CA ASP A 76 -0.23 -21.25 8.25
C ASP A 76 -1.00 -20.40 9.28
N ILE A 77 -1.25 -19.12 9.00
CA ILE A 77 -2.02 -18.22 9.86
C ILE A 77 -3.48 -18.21 9.35
N LEU A 78 -4.34 -18.99 10.00
CA LEU A 78 -5.81 -18.92 9.88
C LEU A 78 -6.35 -17.84 10.82
N GLN A 79 -7.27 -17.01 10.32
CA GLN A 79 -8.08 -16.07 11.12
C GLN A 79 -9.28 -16.79 11.74
#